data_AF-A0A7C4LBR7-F1
#
_entry.id   AF-A0A7C4LBR7-F1
#
_cell.length_a   1.000
_cell.length_b   1.000
_cell.length_c   1.000
_cell.angle_alpha   90.00
_cell.angle_beta   90.00
_cell.angle_gamma   90.00
#
_symmetry.space_group_name_H-M   'P 1'
#
loop_
_entity.id
_entity.type
_entity.pdbx_description
1 polymer ?
#
loop_
_entity_poly.entity_id
_entity_poly.type
_entity_poly.pdbx_seq_one_letter_code
_entity_poly.pdbx_strand_id
1 'polypeptide(L)'
;MFNFSLRDWTTGYRAIKRSVIESIIPKLGGVRFSGYSWQIGFLIKSLAAGYQVAEVPFHFVDRISGQSKLGPEYITNNMIFILKLRLSQLLRHRFVKFAMVGGVGALIQLVSLHFYRFLLPFQLAFFLAIETAIVSNFTLSNLWTFADRKLNAKAIPKKFIQFNLTSGGSIVIQQSIAFIGETFVGLFTLVNFEVFGRAASLDTGAMYAVIGIITGMFWNFFAYNHFIWKKR
;
A
#
# COMPACT_ATOMS: atom_id res chain seq x y z
N MET A 1 -6.67 16.17 2.86
CA MET A 1 -5.88 16.81 1.78
C MET A 1 -6.74 17.08 0.55
N PHE A 2 -7.51 16.09 0.08
CA PHE A 2 -8.63 16.38 -0.82
C PHE A 2 -9.85 16.75 0.00
N ASN A 3 -10.35 17.97 -0.17
CA ASN A 3 -11.65 18.37 0.35
C ASN A 3 -12.67 18.12 -0.77
N PHE A 4 -13.53 17.12 -0.60
CA PHE A 4 -14.54 16.77 -1.61
C PHE A 4 -15.61 17.85 -1.79
N SER A 5 -15.62 18.89 -0.95
CA SER A 5 -16.46 20.08 -1.19
C SER A 5 -15.97 20.94 -2.35
N LEU A 6 -14.70 20.81 -2.77
CA LEU A 6 -14.13 21.55 -3.90
C LEU A 6 -14.40 20.83 -5.21
N ARG A 7 -15.01 21.55 -6.16
CA ARG A 7 -15.40 21.04 -7.48
C ARG A 7 -14.32 21.27 -8.53
N ASP A 8 -13.63 22.41 -8.50
CA ASP A 8 -12.60 22.78 -9.48
C ASP A 8 -11.19 22.81 -8.88
N TRP A 9 -10.43 21.78 -9.23
CA TRP A 9 -9.03 21.63 -8.80
C TRP A 9 -8.03 22.24 -9.79
N THR A 10 -8.49 22.61 -10.99
CA THR A 10 -7.67 22.85 -12.18
C THR A 10 -7.70 24.30 -12.68
N THR A 11 -8.63 25.12 -12.20
CA THR A 11 -8.68 26.53 -12.58
C THR A 11 -7.41 27.27 -12.19
N GLY A 12 -6.92 28.09 -13.12
CA GLY A 12 -5.87 29.08 -12.86
C GLY A 12 -6.42 30.43 -12.39
N TYR A 13 -7.74 30.64 -12.43
CA TYR A 13 -8.36 31.90 -12.05
C TYR A 13 -8.68 31.89 -10.55
N ARG A 14 -7.79 32.47 -9.75
CA ARG A 14 -7.87 32.44 -8.27
C ARG A 14 -7.42 33.75 -7.66
N ALA A 15 -8.14 34.19 -6.63
CA ALA A 15 -7.65 35.20 -5.70
C ALA A 15 -6.95 34.50 -4.53
N ILE A 16 -5.70 34.88 -4.25
CA ILE A 16 -4.88 34.24 -3.21
C ILE A 16 -4.27 35.34 -2.33
N LYS A 17 -4.42 35.21 -1.02
CA LYS A 17 -3.78 36.14 -0.07
C LYS A 17 -2.25 36.01 -0.15
N ARG A 18 -1.54 37.14 -0.10
CA ARG A 18 -0.07 37.18 -0.13
C ARG A 18 0.58 36.25 0.90
N SER A 19 0.08 36.26 2.14
CA SER A 19 0.60 35.40 3.22
C SER A 19 0.51 33.91 2.91
N VAL A 20 -0.53 33.48 2.18
CA VAL A 20 -0.68 32.09 1.76
C VAL A 20 0.40 31.74 0.74
N ILE A 21 0.63 32.60 -0.25
CA ILE A 21 1.66 32.40 -1.28
C ILE A 21 3.05 32.26 -0.63
N GLU A 22 3.43 33.19 0.23
CA GLU A 22 4.72 33.19 0.94
C GLU A 22 4.93 31.92 1.76
N SER A 23 3.85 31.37 2.34
CA SER A 23 3.92 30.13 3.14
C SER A 23 3.96 28.83 2.33
N ILE A 24 3.46 28.85 1.08
CA ILE A 24 3.26 27.65 0.26
C ILE A 24 4.32 27.51 -0.83
N ILE A 25 4.79 28.60 -1.45
CA ILE A 25 5.82 28.56 -2.50
C ILE A 25 7.06 27.77 -2.05
N PRO A 26 7.64 27.98 -0.85
CA PRO A 26 8.81 27.21 -0.42
C PRO A 26 8.55 25.69 -0.31
N LYS A 27 7.28 25.28 -0.16
CA LYS A 27 6.85 23.87 -0.05
C LYS A 27 6.56 23.23 -1.42
N LEU A 28 6.62 24.00 -2.50
CA LEU A 28 6.42 23.59 -3.90
C LEU A 28 7.75 23.30 -4.62
N GLY A 29 8.80 22.95 -3.89
CA GLY A 29 10.09 22.59 -4.48
C GLY A 29 10.08 21.26 -5.27
N GLY A 30 10.82 21.25 -6.39
CA GLY A 30 11.17 20.05 -7.16
C GLY A 30 10.44 19.88 -8.49
N VAL A 31 10.92 18.93 -9.30
CA VAL A 31 10.45 18.58 -10.67
C VAL A 31 8.95 18.21 -10.73
N ARG A 32 8.30 18.01 -9.58
CA ARG A 32 6.88 17.61 -9.47
C ARG A 32 5.89 18.76 -9.70
N PHE A 33 6.35 20.01 -9.71
CA PHE A 33 5.51 21.19 -9.88
C PHE A 33 5.93 22.01 -11.11
N SER A 34 6.38 21.35 -12.17
CA SER A 34 6.75 22.00 -13.42
C SER A 34 5.52 22.28 -14.30
N GLY A 35 5.56 23.42 -15.02
CA GLY A 35 4.45 23.87 -15.84
C GLY A 35 3.18 24.10 -15.02
N TYR A 36 2.02 23.93 -15.63
CA TYR A 36 0.71 24.21 -15.02
C TYR A 36 0.30 23.25 -13.87
N SER A 37 1.03 22.15 -13.65
CA SER A 37 0.78 21.23 -12.53
C SER A 37 0.95 21.88 -11.14
N TRP A 38 1.66 23.02 -11.09
CA TRP A 38 1.83 23.82 -9.88
C TRP A 38 0.49 24.28 -9.29
N GLN A 39 -0.55 24.52 -10.10
CA GLN A 39 -1.85 25.02 -9.61
C GLN A 39 -2.54 24.00 -8.71
N ILE A 40 -2.59 22.75 -9.17
CA ILE A 40 -3.13 21.62 -8.41
C ILE A 40 -2.26 21.39 -7.16
N GLY A 41 -0.94 21.42 -7.33
CA GLY A 41 0.03 21.30 -6.24
C GLY A 41 -0.15 22.35 -5.14
N PHE A 42 -0.31 23.61 -5.53
CA PHE A 42 -0.51 24.75 -4.65
C PHE A 42 -1.79 24.59 -3.84
N LEU A 43 -2.90 24.21 -4.49
CA LEU A 43 -4.18 23.95 -3.82
C LEU A 43 -4.05 22.82 -2.78
N ILE A 44 -3.45 21.70 -3.18
CA ILE A 44 -3.23 20.55 -2.30
C ILE A 44 -2.41 20.94 -1.07
N LYS A 45 -1.33 21.70 -1.25
CA LYS A 45 -0.48 22.17 -0.15
C LYS A 45 -1.19 23.21 0.73
N SER A 46 -2.00 24.08 0.14
CA SER A 46 -2.79 25.07 0.88
C SER A 46 -3.81 24.39 1.80
N LEU A 47 -4.55 23.41 1.29
CA LEU A 47 -5.49 22.62 2.07
C LEU A 47 -4.80 21.79 3.15
N ALA A 48 -3.63 21.23 2.85
CA ALA A 48 -2.84 20.49 3.84
C ALA A 48 -2.30 21.38 4.97
N ALA A 49 -2.07 22.66 4.69
CA ALA A 49 -1.66 23.65 5.68
C ALA A 49 -2.84 24.22 6.49
N GLY A 50 -4.08 23.77 6.22
CA GLY A 50 -5.28 24.19 6.94
C GLY A 50 -5.88 25.52 6.46
N TYR A 51 -5.45 26.05 5.32
CA TYR A 51 -6.07 27.25 4.75
C TYR A 51 -7.48 26.95 4.24
N GLN A 52 -8.37 27.92 4.43
CA GLN A 52 -9.73 27.87 3.91
C GLN A 52 -9.74 28.21 2.41
N VAL A 53 -10.52 27.45 1.66
CA VAL A 53 -10.74 27.64 0.22
C VAL A 53 -12.23 27.68 -0.02
N ALA A 54 -12.69 28.70 -0.74
CA ALA A 54 -14.07 28.85 -1.19
C ALA A 54 -14.09 28.95 -2.72
N GLU A 55 -15.14 28.44 -3.33
CA GLU A 55 -15.35 28.52 -4.78
C GLU A 55 -16.37 29.61 -5.08
N VAL A 56 -16.01 30.54 -5.96
CA VAL A 56 -16.91 31.58 -6.45
C VAL A 56 -17.31 31.20 -7.87
N PRO A 57 -18.61 30.97 -8.14
CA PRO A 57 -19.08 30.66 -9.47
C PRO A 57 -18.76 31.80 -10.45
N PHE A 58 -18.28 31.45 -11.63
CA PHE A 58 -18.09 32.39 -12.73
C PHE A 58 -18.36 31.70 -14.07
N HIS A 59 -18.69 32.50 -15.08
CA HIS A 59 -18.91 32.00 -16.43
C HIS A 59 -17.61 32.08 -17.24
N PHE A 60 -17.16 30.93 -17.75
CA PHE A 60 -16.03 30.88 -18.67
C PHE A 60 -16.51 31.34 -20.05
N VAL A 61 -15.91 32.40 -20.58
CA VAL A 61 -16.23 32.94 -21.91
C VAL A 61 -15.21 32.45 -22.95
N ASP A 62 -15.66 32.32 -24.19
CA ASP A 62 -14.79 31.90 -25.28
C ASP A 62 -13.72 32.96 -25.61
N ARG A 63 -12.55 32.49 -26.02
CA ARG A 63 -11.46 33.35 -26.47
C ARG A 63 -11.83 33.98 -27.81
N ILE A 64 -11.86 35.31 -27.85
CA ILE A 64 -12.22 36.09 -29.06
C ILE A 64 -11.01 36.31 -29.99
N SER A 65 -9.78 36.27 -29.46
CA SER A 65 -8.57 36.56 -30.24
C SER A 65 -7.36 35.75 -29.78
N GLY A 66 -6.49 35.38 -30.73
CA GLY A 66 -5.28 34.59 -30.51
C GLY A 66 -5.52 33.07 -30.47
N GLN A 67 -4.43 32.29 -30.44
CA GLN A 67 -4.48 30.81 -30.39
C GLN A 67 -4.21 30.26 -28.99
N SER A 68 -4.67 29.02 -28.74
CA SER A 68 -4.36 28.30 -27.50
C SER A 68 -2.89 27.92 -27.44
N LYS A 69 -2.23 28.27 -26.33
CA LYS A 69 -0.87 27.82 -26.00
C LYS A 69 -0.86 26.59 -25.09
N LEU A 70 -2.04 26.08 -24.72
CA LEU A 70 -2.21 24.87 -23.91
C LEU A 70 -2.27 23.67 -24.85
N GLY A 71 -1.20 22.89 -24.89
CA GLY A 71 -1.13 21.62 -25.61
C GLY A 71 -1.66 20.42 -24.79
N PRO A 72 -1.90 19.26 -25.43
CA PRO A 72 -2.33 18.02 -24.78
C PRO A 72 -1.39 17.54 -23.67
N GLU A 73 -0.10 17.90 -23.77
CA GLU A 73 0.93 17.65 -22.78
C GLU A 73 0.54 18.13 -21.38
N TYR A 74 -0.26 19.19 -21.28
CA TYR A 74 -0.76 19.67 -20.01
C TYR A 74 -1.64 18.62 -19.31
N ILE A 75 -2.54 17.99 -20.07
CA ILE A 75 -3.48 16.98 -19.56
C ILE A 75 -2.70 15.77 -19.07
N THR A 76 -1.77 15.26 -19.89
CA THR A 76 -0.97 14.08 -19.56
C THR A 76 -0.07 14.35 -18.34
N ASN A 77 0.59 15.51 -18.28
CA ASN A 77 1.44 15.88 -17.14
C ASN A 77 0.63 15.99 -15.83
N ASN A 78 -0.55 16.59 -15.88
CA ASN A 78 -1.44 16.67 -14.71
C ASN A 78 -1.92 15.28 -14.26
N MET A 79 -2.32 14.42 -15.19
CA MET A 79 -2.74 13.05 -14.87
C MET A 79 -1.60 12.27 -14.21
N ILE A 80 -0.39 12.32 -14.79
CA ILE A 80 0.80 11.68 -14.23
C ILE A 80 1.11 12.24 -12.84
N PHE A 81 1.02 13.56 -12.64
CA PHE A 81 1.20 14.19 -11.34
C PHE A 81 0.21 13.67 -10.30
N ILE A 82 -1.08 13.64 -10.61
CA ILE A 82 -2.15 13.16 -9.72
C ILE A 82 -1.93 11.67 -9.40
N LEU A 83 -1.64 10.85 -10.41
CA LEU A 83 -1.38 9.42 -10.24
C LEU A 83 -0.16 9.18 -9.34
N LYS A 84 0.96 9.86 -9.59
CA LYS A 84 2.16 9.79 -8.74
C LYS A 84 1.87 10.23 -7.31
N LEU A 85 1.09 11.29 -7.12
CA LEU A 85 0.71 11.77 -5.80
C LEU A 85 -0.15 10.75 -5.06
N ARG A 86 -1.17 10.19 -5.72
CA ARG A 86 -2.08 9.17 -5.16
C ARG A 86 -1.35 7.88 -4.84
N LEU A 87 -0.53 7.38 -5.76
CA LEU A 87 0.30 6.19 -5.54
C LEU A 87 1.24 6.40 -4.36
N SER A 88 1.89 7.57 -4.28
CA SER A 88 2.77 7.91 -3.16
C SER A 88 2.02 7.98 -1.82
N GLN A 89 0.74 8.38 -1.81
CA GLN A 89 -0.10 8.33 -0.61
C GLN A 89 -0.45 6.90 -0.22
N LEU A 90 -0.85 6.07 -1.18
CA LEU A 90 -1.17 4.65 -0.95
C LEU A 90 0.05 3.90 -0.39
N LEU A 91 1.23 4.07 -0.98
CA LEU A 91 2.48 3.45 -0.52
C LEU A 91 2.93 3.93 0.86
N ARG A 92 2.50 5.12 1.31
CA ARG A 92 2.75 5.61 2.67
C ARG A 92 1.81 4.98 3.69
N HIS A 93 0.67 4.43 3.27
CA HIS A 93 -0.28 3.81 4.19
C HIS A 93 0.36 2.57 4.84
N ARG A 94 0.28 2.49 6.17
CA ARG A 94 0.97 1.46 6.95
C ARG A 94 0.58 0.05 6.56
N PHE A 95 -0.71 -0.16 6.27
CA PHE A 95 -1.21 -1.45 5.79
C PHE A 95 -0.58 -1.86 4.45
N VAL A 96 -0.36 -0.91 3.54
CA VAL A 96 0.26 -1.20 2.23
C VAL A 96 1.73 -1.55 2.40
N LYS A 97 2.46 -0.83 3.28
CA LYS A 97 3.83 -1.22 3.67
C LYS A 97 3.88 -2.62 4.26
N PHE A 98 2.94 -2.93 5.15
CA PHE A 98 2.82 -4.25 5.76
C PHE A 98 2.60 -5.36 4.72
N ALA A 99 1.64 -5.18 3.81
CA ALA A 99 1.37 -6.14 2.74
C ALA A 99 2.59 -6.33 1.81
N MET A 100 3.29 -5.25 1.46
CA MET A 100 4.53 -5.32 0.67
C MET A 100 5.63 -6.10 1.41
N VAL A 101 5.80 -5.89 2.72
CA VAL A 101 6.74 -6.68 3.51
C VAL A 101 6.38 -8.16 3.46
N GLY A 102 5.10 -8.51 3.64
CA GLY A 102 4.64 -9.90 3.53
C GLY A 102 4.93 -10.52 2.16
N GLY A 103 4.68 -9.78 1.07
CA GLY A 103 5.01 -10.22 -0.29
C GLY A 103 6.52 -10.41 -0.52
N VAL A 104 7.35 -9.49 -0.02
CA VAL A 104 8.81 -9.63 -0.05
C VAL A 104 9.27 -10.84 0.77
N GLY A 105 8.68 -11.08 1.94
CA GLY A 105 8.94 -12.27 2.75
C GLY A 105 8.65 -13.57 2.01
N ALA A 106 7.54 -13.65 1.28
CA ALA A 106 7.20 -14.80 0.45
C ALA A 106 8.23 -15.03 -0.67
N LEU A 107 8.68 -13.97 -1.34
CA LEU A 107 9.74 -14.06 -2.35
C LEU A 107 11.06 -14.54 -1.74
N ILE A 108 11.44 -13.99 -0.59
CA ILE A 108 12.64 -14.42 0.15
C ILE A 108 12.54 -15.90 0.51
N GLN A 109 11.38 -16.37 0.98
CA GLN A 109 11.17 -17.79 1.28
C GLN A 109 11.44 -18.67 0.06
N LEU A 110 10.89 -18.32 -1.11
CA LEU A 110 11.06 -19.11 -2.34
C LEU A 110 12.52 -19.15 -2.80
N VAL A 111 13.21 -17.99 -2.76
CA VAL A 111 14.63 -17.89 -3.15
C VAL A 111 15.52 -18.65 -2.17
N SER A 112 15.32 -18.45 -0.85
CA SER A 112 16.06 -19.15 0.19
C SER A 112 15.83 -20.65 0.15
N LEU A 113 14.60 -21.11 -0.12
CA LEU A 113 14.30 -22.53 -0.31
C LEU A 113 15.13 -23.12 -1.45
N HIS A 114 15.16 -22.46 -2.61
CA HIS A 114 15.96 -22.95 -3.74
C HIS A 114 17.44 -23.01 -3.38
N PHE A 115 17.97 -22.00 -2.69
CA PHE A 115 19.34 -21.97 -2.23
C PHE A 115 19.68 -23.08 -1.23
N TYR A 116 18.88 -23.24 -0.17
CA TYR A 116 19.13 -24.25 0.87
C TYR A 116 18.98 -25.68 0.35
N ARG A 117 18.13 -25.91 -0.66
CA ARG A 117 17.98 -27.22 -1.30
C ARG A 117 19.25 -27.70 -2.01
N PHE A 118 20.19 -26.82 -2.34
CA PHE A 118 21.50 -27.24 -2.86
C PHE A 118 22.38 -27.90 -1.79
N LEU A 119 22.18 -27.56 -0.52
CA LEU A 119 23.08 -27.94 0.57
C LEU A 119 22.44 -28.92 1.57
N LEU A 120 21.11 -28.90 1.70
CA LEU A 120 20.39 -29.54 2.80
C LEU A 120 19.20 -30.39 2.31
N PRO A 121 18.78 -31.42 3.07
CA PRO A 121 17.55 -32.16 2.81
C PRO A 121 16.31 -31.26 2.80
N PHE A 122 15.30 -31.63 2.01
CA PHE A 122 14.12 -30.78 1.77
C PHE A 122 13.44 -30.27 3.04
N GLN A 123 13.20 -31.12 4.03
CA GLN A 123 12.51 -30.74 5.26
C GLN A 123 13.29 -29.65 6.03
N LEU A 124 14.61 -29.80 6.12
CA LEU A 124 15.47 -28.82 6.78
C LEU A 124 15.57 -27.52 5.97
N ALA A 125 15.72 -27.62 4.64
CA ALA A 125 15.74 -26.47 3.75
C ALA A 125 14.43 -25.66 3.81
N PHE A 126 13.29 -26.35 3.88
CA PHE A 126 11.97 -25.73 3.98
C PHE A 126 11.79 -25.01 5.32
N PHE A 127 12.14 -25.65 6.42
CA PHE A 127 12.13 -25.02 7.74
C PHE A 127 13.00 -23.76 7.79
N LEU A 128 14.26 -23.84 7.33
CA LEU A 128 15.17 -22.70 7.31
C LEU A 128 14.67 -21.56 6.40
N ALA A 129 14.02 -21.89 5.28
CA ALA A 129 13.43 -20.89 4.40
C ALA A 129 12.27 -20.14 5.07
N ILE A 130 11.40 -20.84 5.81
CA ILE A 130 10.33 -20.22 6.62
C ILE A 130 10.92 -19.29 7.66
N GLU A 131 11.89 -19.75 8.45
CA GLU A 131 12.54 -18.94 9.48
C GLU A 131 13.21 -17.69 8.89
N THR A 132 13.89 -17.83 7.74
CA THR A 132 14.50 -16.70 7.03
C THR A 132 13.45 -15.67 6.62
N ALA A 133 12.29 -16.12 6.12
CA ALA A 133 11.19 -15.25 5.76
C ALA A 133 10.57 -14.54 6.97
N ILE A 134 10.38 -15.24 8.10
CA ILE A 134 9.88 -14.68 9.35
C ILE A 134 10.82 -13.60 9.90
N VAL A 135 12.13 -13.89 9.95
CA VAL A 135 13.16 -12.94 10.41
C VAL A 135 13.20 -11.71 9.50
N SER A 136 13.14 -11.91 8.18
CA SER A 136 13.08 -10.81 7.21
C SER A 136 11.82 -9.95 7.41
N ASN A 137 10.65 -10.58 7.55
CA ASN A 137 9.37 -9.90 7.78
C ASN A 137 9.38 -9.06 9.05
N PHE A 138 9.89 -9.62 10.15
CA PHE A 138 10.02 -8.90 11.42
C PHE A 138 10.98 -7.72 11.30
N THR A 139 12.12 -7.92 10.65
CA THR A 139 13.16 -6.90 10.48
C THR A 139 12.68 -5.74 9.61
N LEU A 140 12.13 -6.04 8.42
CA LEU A 140 11.54 -5.03 7.53
C LEU A 140 10.36 -4.31 8.17
N SER A 141 9.53 -5.02 8.94
CA SER A 141 8.43 -4.40 9.68
C SER A 141 8.95 -3.40 10.73
N ASN A 142 10.01 -3.75 11.47
CA ASN A 142 10.61 -2.87 12.47
C ASN A 142 11.35 -1.68 11.86
N LEU A 143 12.01 -1.87 10.71
CA LEU A 143 12.81 -0.84 10.06
C LEU A 143 11.98 0.10 9.17
N TRP A 144 10.87 -0.37 8.59
CA TRP A 144 10.14 0.38 7.57
C TRP A 144 8.63 0.53 7.83
N THR A 145 7.91 -0.55 8.09
CA THR A 145 6.44 -0.51 8.30
C THR A 145 6.07 0.28 9.55
N PHE A 146 6.78 0.04 10.64
CA PHE A 146 6.60 0.66 11.95
C PHE A 146 7.81 1.50 12.35
N ALA A 147 8.49 2.11 11.37
CA ALA A 147 9.68 2.93 11.60
C ALA A 147 9.44 4.09 12.59
N ASP A 148 8.21 4.60 12.68
CA ASP A 148 7.79 5.61 13.65
C ASP A 148 7.78 5.13 15.11
N ARG A 149 7.83 3.81 15.33
CA ARG A 149 7.73 3.16 16.66
C ARG A 149 8.80 2.09 16.82
N LYS A 150 10.00 2.33 16.28
CA LYS A 150 11.09 1.35 16.27
C LYS A 150 11.35 0.77 17.66
N LEU A 151 11.54 -0.55 17.72
CA LEU A 151 11.81 -1.25 18.97
C LEU A 151 13.22 -0.97 19.48
N ASN A 152 13.36 -0.83 20.79
CA ASN A 152 14.66 -0.79 21.47
C ASN A 152 15.34 -2.16 21.35
N ALA A 153 16.68 -2.19 21.20
CA ALA A 153 17.45 -3.42 21.02
C ALA A 153 17.15 -4.49 22.10
N LYS A 154 17.04 -4.07 23.38
CA LYS A 154 16.71 -4.96 24.50
C LYS A 154 15.32 -5.61 24.41
N ALA A 155 14.37 -4.99 23.72
CA ALA A 155 13.00 -5.47 23.59
C ALA A 155 12.80 -6.41 22.40
N ILE A 156 13.75 -6.47 21.46
CA ILE A 156 13.65 -7.24 20.21
C ILE A 156 13.35 -8.73 20.47
N PRO A 157 14.08 -9.45 21.36
CA PRO A 157 13.84 -10.89 21.55
C PRO A 157 12.41 -11.19 22.03
N LYS A 158 11.95 -10.46 23.05
CA LYS A 158 10.57 -10.60 23.57
C LYS A 158 9.53 -10.29 22.49
N LYS A 159 9.76 -9.25 21.69
CA LYS A 159 8.86 -8.82 20.62
C LYS A 159 8.85 -9.78 19.43
N PHE A 160 9.96 -10.44 19.15
CA PHE A 160 10.06 -11.48 18.13
C PHE A 160 9.26 -12.73 18.51
N ILE A 161 9.30 -13.14 19.78
CA ILE A 161 8.45 -14.23 20.27
C ILE A 161 6.97 -13.84 20.19
N GLN A 162 6.63 -12.63 20.63
CA GLN A 162 5.26 -12.11 20.51
C GLN A 162 4.80 -12.06 19.04
N PHE A 163 5.68 -11.68 18.11
CA PHE A 163 5.40 -11.69 16.68
C PHE A 163 4.97 -13.08 16.20
N ASN A 164 5.80 -14.09 16.45
CA ASN A 164 5.51 -15.48 16.05
C ASN A 164 4.21 -16.01 16.67
N LEU A 165 3.98 -15.75 17.96
CA LEU A 165 2.74 -16.14 18.64
C LEU A 165 1.51 -15.48 18.02
N THR A 166 1.59 -14.18 17.69
CA THR A 166 0.48 -13.47 17.04
C THR A 166 0.24 -13.95 15.61
N SER A 167 1.30 -14.30 14.87
CA SER A 167 1.21 -14.91 13.53
C SER A 167 0.47 -16.25 13.56
N GLY A 168 0.64 -17.04 14.62
CA GLY A 168 -0.09 -18.29 14.81
C GLY A 168 -1.60 -18.12 14.76
N GLY A 169 -2.13 -16.99 15.26
CA GLY A 169 -3.56 -16.67 15.15
C GLY A 169 -4.06 -16.59 13.71
N SER A 170 -3.23 -16.10 12.78
CA SER A 170 -3.60 -16.06 11.36
C SER A 170 -3.70 -17.45 10.72
N ILE A 171 -2.89 -18.41 11.20
CA ILE A 171 -2.93 -19.81 10.74
C ILE A 171 -4.24 -20.45 11.22
N VAL A 172 -4.62 -20.22 12.48
CA VAL A 172 -5.89 -20.71 13.03
C VAL A 172 -7.08 -20.14 12.27
N ILE A 173 -7.07 -18.84 11.94
CA ILE A 173 -8.11 -18.19 11.12
C ILE A 173 -8.19 -18.84 9.73
N GLN A 174 -7.05 -19.02 9.07
CA GLN A 174 -6.98 -19.67 7.75
C GLN A 174 -7.57 -21.09 7.80
N GLN A 175 -7.16 -21.89 8.78
CA GLN A 175 -7.66 -23.26 8.95
C GLN A 175 -9.15 -23.30 9.26
N SER A 176 -9.64 -22.36 10.08
CA SER A 176 -11.07 -22.28 10.42
C SER A 176 -11.91 -21.92 9.20
N ILE A 177 -11.47 -20.98 8.37
CA ILE A 177 -12.17 -20.60 7.13
C ILE A 177 -12.18 -21.76 6.14
N ALA A 178 -11.04 -22.46 5.98
CA ALA A 178 -10.96 -23.65 5.14
C ALA A 178 -11.92 -24.75 5.62
N PHE A 179 -11.91 -25.06 6.91
CA PHE A 179 -12.76 -26.09 7.51
C PHE A 179 -14.25 -25.77 7.39
N ILE A 180 -14.66 -24.52 7.68
CA ILE A 180 -16.06 -24.09 7.55
C ILE A 180 -16.48 -24.10 6.08
N GLY A 181 -15.63 -23.59 5.18
CA GLY A 181 -15.91 -23.61 3.74
C GLY A 181 -16.12 -25.02 3.21
N GLU A 182 -15.20 -25.93 3.54
CA GLU A 182 -15.31 -27.35 3.17
C GLU A 182 -16.56 -28.01 3.77
N THR A 183 -16.87 -27.77 5.04
CA THR A 183 -17.99 -28.44 5.73
C THR A 183 -19.36 -27.99 5.22
N PHE A 184 -19.54 -26.67 5.00
CA PHE A 184 -20.86 -26.12 4.67
C PHE A 184 -21.10 -25.92 3.17
N VAL A 185 -20.04 -25.67 2.40
CA VAL A 185 -20.15 -25.46 0.95
C VAL A 185 -19.69 -26.72 0.22
N GLY A 186 -18.54 -27.29 0.58
CA GLY A 186 -17.96 -28.44 -0.09
C GLY A 186 -16.90 -28.07 -1.13
N LEU A 187 -16.14 -29.08 -1.56
CA LEU A 187 -15.09 -28.93 -2.55
C LEU A 187 -15.65 -29.16 -3.96
N PHE A 188 -15.76 -28.10 -4.75
CA PHE A 188 -16.20 -28.17 -6.14
C PHE A 188 -15.14 -27.60 -7.07
N THR A 189 -14.98 -28.23 -8.22
CA THR A 189 -14.13 -27.70 -9.28
C THR A 189 -14.81 -26.49 -9.94
N LEU A 190 -14.12 -25.36 -9.96
CA LEU A 190 -14.60 -24.11 -10.56
C LEU A 190 -14.18 -24.01 -12.02
N VAL A 191 -12.91 -24.28 -12.31
CA VAL A 191 -12.34 -24.13 -13.65
C VAL A 191 -11.35 -25.27 -13.91
N ASN A 192 -11.50 -25.93 -15.05
CA ASN A 192 -10.50 -26.85 -15.60
C ASN A 192 -9.72 -26.13 -16.69
N PHE A 193 -8.40 -26.30 -16.69
CA PHE A 193 -7.51 -25.69 -17.67
C PHE A 193 -6.29 -26.57 -17.86
N GLU A 194 -5.57 -26.38 -18.96
CA GLU A 194 -4.38 -27.16 -19.28
C GLU A 194 -3.12 -26.31 -19.08
N VAL A 195 -2.17 -26.82 -18.30
CA VAL A 195 -0.90 -26.15 -18.00
C VAL A 195 0.24 -27.06 -18.44
N PHE A 196 1.00 -26.62 -19.45
CA PHE A 196 2.12 -27.40 -20.02
C PHE A 196 1.73 -28.84 -20.43
N GLY A 197 0.55 -29.03 -21.02
CA GLY A 197 0.08 -30.35 -21.44
C GLY A 197 -0.47 -31.24 -20.31
N ARG A 198 -0.68 -30.68 -19.11
CA ARG A 198 -1.27 -31.38 -17.97
C ARG A 198 -2.59 -30.74 -17.58
N ALA A 199 -3.62 -31.56 -17.41
CA ALA A 199 -4.90 -31.12 -16.88
C ALA A 199 -4.72 -30.61 -15.44
N ALA A 200 -5.11 -29.35 -15.21
CA ALA A 200 -5.14 -28.70 -13.92
C ALA A 200 -6.58 -28.26 -13.62
N SER A 201 -6.95 -28.28 -12.35
CA SER A 201 -8.26 -27.82 -11.90
C SER A 201 -8.09 -26.84 -10.76
N LEU A 202 -8.90 -25.78 -10.76
CA LEU A 202 -9.01 -24.83 -9.66
C LEU A 202 -10.34 -25.11 -8.95
N ASP A 203 -10.26 -25.43 -7.66
CA ASP A 203 -11.40 -25.77 -6.82
C ASP A 203 -11.79 -24.63 -5.88
N THR A 204 -12.91 -24.82 -5.17
CA THR A 204 -13.34 -23.91 -4.09
C THR A 204 -12.35 -23.87 -2.92
N GLY A 205 -11.47 -24.86 -2.77
CA GLY A 205 -10.37 -24.87 -1.80
C GLY A 205 -9.42 -23.69 -1.99
N ALA A 206 -9.08 -23.37 -3.25
CA ALA A 206 -8.30 -22.18 -3.57
C ALA A 206 -8.99 -20.87 -3.12
N MET A 207 -10.33 -20.79 -3.22
CA MET A 207 -11.09 -19.64 -2.72
C MET A 207 -11.00 -19.52 -1.21
N TYR A 208 -11.16 -20.62 -0.46
CA TYR A 208 -11.04 -20.60 1.00
C TYR A 208 -9.64 -20.20 1.45
N ALA A 209 -8.60 -20.69 0.75
CA ALA A 209 -7.22 -20.31 1.01
C ALA A 209 -7.00 -18.80 0.78
N VAL A 210 -7.49 -18.23 -0.33
CA VAL A 210 -7.37 -16.80 -0.62
C VAL A 210 -8.09 -15.95 0.43
N ILE A 211 -9.34 -16.29 0.76
CA ILE A 211 -10.11 -15.59 1.80
C ILE A 211 -9.39 -15.70 3.14
N GLY A 212 -8.93 -16.91 3.51
CA GLY A 212 -8.16 -17.17 4.71
C GLY A 212 -6.91 -16.31 4.80
N ILE A 213 -6.10 -16.25 3.75
CA ILE A 213 -4.87 -15.44 3.70
C ILE A 213 -5.20 -13.96 3.86
N ILE A 214 -6.23 -13.46 3.17
CA ILE A 214 -6.65 -12.05 3.27
C ILE A 214 -7.09 -11.72 4.70
N THR A 215 -7.99 -12.52 5.28
CA THR A 215 -8.48 -12.29 6.65
C THR A 215 -7.36 -12.45 7.69
N GLY A 216 -6.51 -13.46 7.54
CA GLY A 216 -5.32 -13.67 8.37
C GLY A 216 -4.31 -12.52 8.26
N MET A 217 -4.15 -11.92 7.09
CA MET A 217 -3.32 -10.73 6.89
C MET A 217 -3.87 -9.52 7.66
N PHE A 218 -5.19 -9.30 7.65
CA PHE A 218 -5.82 -8.25 8.47
C PHE A 218 -5.63 -8.49 9.97
N TRP A 219 -5.78 -9.74 10.42
CA TRP A 219 -5.46 -10.13 11.79
C TRP A 219 -4.01 -9.80 12.16
N ASN A 220 -3.04 -10.24 11.35
CA ASN A 220 -1.63 -9.98 11.58
C ASN A 220 -1.34 -8.49 11.64
N PHE A 221 -1.87 -7.69 10.71
CA PHE A 221 -1.71 -6.24 10.73
C PHE A 221 -2.22 -5.63 12.04
N PHE A 222 -3.43 -6.01 12.46
CA PHE A 222 -4.04 -5.51 13.70
C PHE A 222 -3.22 -5.93 14.92
N ALA A 223 -2.86 -7.20 15.02
CA ALA A 223 -2.07 -7.75 16.12
C ALA A 223 -0.71 -7.07 16.22
N TYR A 224 -0.02 -6.85 15.10
CA TYR A 224 1.28 -6.20 15.08
C TYR A 224 1.18 -4.73 15.51
N ASN A 225 0.15 -4.02 15.05
CA ASN A 225 -0.08 -2.63 15.40
C ASN A 225 -0.48 -2.43 16.88
N HIS A 226 -1.16 -3.40 17.51
CA HIS A 226 -1.68 -3.28 18.87
C HIS A 226 -0.85 -3.99 19.94
N PHE A 227 -0.16 -5.09 19.63
CA PHE A 227 0.61 -5.87 20.60
C PHE A 227 2.12 -5.62 20.48
N ILE A 228 2.64 -5.53 19.26
CA ILE A 228 4.09 -5.48 19.01
C ILE A 228 4.55 -4.02 19.00
N TRP A 229 4.11 -3.23 18.03
CA TRP A 229 4.49 -1.82 17.82
C TRP A 229 3.41 -0.84 18.32
N LYS A 230 3.17 -0.90 19.64
CA LYS A 230 2.16 -0.07 20.33
C LYS A 230 2.44 1.42 20.15
N LYS A 231 1.38 2.22 20.00
CA LYS A 231 1.49 3.69 20.09
C LYS A 231 1.85 4.01 21.55
N ARG A 232 2.94 4.75 21.75
CA ARG A 232 3.24 5.36 23.05
C ARG A 232 2.29 6.51 23.31
#